data_AF-A0A9D4GBV4-F1
#
_entry.id   AF-A0A9D4GBV4-F1
#
_cell.length_a   1.000
_cell.length_b   1.000
_cell.length_c   1.000
_cell.angle_alpha   90.00
_cell.angle_beta   90.00
_cell.angle_gamma   90.00
#
_symmetry.space_group_name_H-M   'P 1'
#
loop_
_entity.id
_entity.type
_entity.pdbx_description
1 polymer ?
#
loop_
_entity_poly.entity_id
_entity_poly.type
_entity_poly.pdbx_seq_one_letter_code
_entity_poly.pdbx_strand_id
1 'polypeptide(L)'
;MSTKETEKTPLFRTYDEPEVELAGCGATLPCNPKRGLHRYLILIIMCFLSFGSYFCYDNPAALQDNMTRDLGISVSQFMGFYAWYSWPNVILCFFGGFLIDRVMGVRLGAVIFSLFVTAGQVVFALGSFTNKYWLMCAGRFIFGIGGESLAVAQNTYAVKWFQGRELNMVFGLQLSFSRVGSTVNMNVMQPLYTFIEKWSTGYKCLGIALLVGAVMCILSLLCALALGYFDKRADRVLKRAKIST
;
A
#
# COMPACT_ATOMS: atom_id res chain seq x y z
N MET A 1 21.46 11.51 41.26
CA MET A 1 20.74 10.25 41.47
C MET A 1 19.81 10.06 40.29
N SER A 2 19.98 8.95 39.60
CA SER A 2 19.46 8.64 38.26
C SER A 2 17.97 8.26 38.26
N THR A 3 17.28 8.69 37.20
CA THR A 3 16.16 8.05 36.46
C THR A 3 15.03 7.31 37.17
N LYS A 4 13.79 7.66 36.80
CA LYS A 4 12.81 6.80 36.08
C LYS A 4 11.59 7.66 35.69
N GLU A 5 11.54 8.11 34.44
CA GLU A 5 10.79 7.48 33.34
C GLU A 5 9.28 7.40 33.60
N THR A 6 8.58 8.33 32.95
CA THR A 6 7.14 8.40 32.75
C THR A 6 6.62 7.06 32.21
N GLU A 7 6.05 6.27 33.11
CA GLU A 7 5.54 4.93 32.83
C GLU A 7 4.35 5.01 31.85
N LYS A 8 4.50 4.30 30.73
CA LYS A 8 3.53 4.15 29.65
C LYS A 8 2.20 3.63 30.20
N THR A 9 1.19 4.48 30.20
CA THR A 9 -0.16 4.12 30.63
C THR A 9 -0.72 2.99 29.76
N PRO A 10 -1.21 1.88 30.33
CA PRO A 10 -1.71 0.74 29.56
C PRO A 10 -3.02 1.08 28.84
N LEU A 11 -3.05 0.85 27.52
CA LEU A 11 -4.15 1.24 26.61
C LEU A 11 -5.29 0.22 26.49
N PHE A 12 -5.17 -0.93 27.15
CA PHE A 12 -6.24 -1.90 27.30
C PHE A 12 -6.33 -2.30 28.77
N ARG A 13 -6.90 -1.42 29.59
CA ARG A 13 -7.61 -1.91 30.78
C ARG A 13 -8.88 -2.56 30.25
N THR A 14 -9.07 -3.83 30.57
CA THR A 14 -10.38 -4.48 30.55
C THR A 14 -11.26 -3.69 31.52
N TYR A 15 -11.82 -2.58 31.08
CA TYR A 15 -12.86 -1.90 31.84
C TYR A 15 -14.10 -2.76 31.67
N ASP A 16 -14.48 -3.41 32.77
CA ASP A 16 -15.85 -3.86 33.03
C ASP A 16 -16.78 -2.63 33.03
N GLU A 17 -16.99 -2.06 31.85
CA GLU A 17 -18.00 -1.04 31.57
C GLU A 17 -19.13 -1.69 30.75
N PRO A 18 -20.38 -1.31 31.02
CA PRO A 18 -21.57 -2.09 30.69
C PRO A 18 -21.58 -2.47 29.20
N GLU A 19 -21.85 -3.75 28.93
CA GLU A 19 -22.02 -4.29 27.58
C GLU A 19 -22.98 -3.37 26.80
N VAL A 20 -22.43 -2.53 25.92
CA VAL A 20 -23.24 -1.85 24.92
C VAL A 20 -23.71 -2.96 23.99
N GLU A 21 -24.95 -3.42 24.20
CA GLU A 21 -25.65 -4.34 23.30
C GLU A 21 -25.63 -3.75 21.89
N LEU A 22 -24.71 -4.25 21.07
CA LEU A 22 -24.60 -3.91 19.67
C LEU A 22 -25.75 -4.59 18.93
N ALA A 23 -26.86 -3.88 18.69
CA ALA A 23 -27.97 -4.39 17.88
C ALA A 23 -27.63 -4.39 16.38
N GLY A 24 -28.08 -5.43 15.66
CA GLY A 24 -28.04 -5.54 14.19
C GLY A 24 -26.75 -6.16 13.60
N CYS A 25 -26.34 -5.73 12.39
CA CYS A 25 -25.11 -6.20 11.71
C CYS A 25 -23.80 -5.76 12.42
N GLY A 26 -23.90 -5.19 13.64
CA GLY A 26 -22.79 -5.00 14.58
C GLY A 26 -22.57 -6.19 15.52
N ALA A 27 -23.53 -7.11 15.63
CA ALA A 27 -23.44 -8.35 16.40
C ALA A 27 -22.91 -9.55 15.58
N THR A 28 -22.81 -9.41 14.26
CA THR A 28 -22.37 -10.50 13.38
C THR A 28 -20.85 -10.72 13.52
N LEU A 29 -20.41 -11.99 13.53
CA LEU A 29 -19.01 -12.43 13.68
C LEU A 29 -17.97 -11.63 12.86
N PRO A 30 -18.20 -11.24 11.58
CA PRO A 30 -17.22 -10.49 10.80
C PRO A 30 -17.18 -8.98 11.08
N CYS A 31 -18.15 -8.44 11.83
CA CYS A 31 -18.32 -6.99 12.03
C CYS A 31 -18.05 -6.50 13.46
N ASN A 32 -17.69 -7.39 14.40
CA ASN A 32 -17.40 -7.00 15.77
C ASN A 32 -15.90 -6.71 15.96
N PRO A 33 -15.50 -5.45 16.23
CA PRO A 33 -14.10 -5.05 16.33
C PRO A 33 -13.36 -5.62 17.56
N LYS A 34 -14.08 -6.21 18.52
CA LYS A 34 -13.49 -6.89 19.69
C LYS A 34 -13.13 -8.35 19.42
N ARG A 35 -13.61 -8.99 18.35
CA ARG A 35 -13.39 -10.41 18.07
C ARG A 35 -12.28 -10.64 17.05
N GLY A 36 -11.52 -11.73 17.21
CA GLY A 36 -10.34 -12.05 16.40
C GLY A 36 -10.59 -12.15 14.89
N LEU A 37 -11.77 -12.61 14.45
CA LEU A 37 -12.12 -12.72 13.03
C LEU A 37 -12.13 -11.38 12.30
N HIS A 38 -12.59 -10.30 12.95
CA HIS A 38 -12.53 -8.96 12.37
C HIS A 38 -11.09 -8.47 12.24
N ARG A 39 -10.22 -8.82 13.20
CA ARG A 39 -8.79 -8.51 13.13
C ARG A 39 -8.10 -9.27 12.00
N TYR A 40 -8.41 -10.56 11.80
CA TYR A 40 -7.91 -11.33 10.66
C TYR A 40 -8.39 -10.77 9.31
N LEU A 41 -9.65 -10.32 9.22
CA LEU A 41 -10.17 -9.67 8.03
C LEU A 41 -9.41 -8.38 7.72
N ILE A 42 -9.12 -7.57 8.73
CA ILE A 42 -8.31 -6.35 8.58
C ILE A 42 -6.88 -6.66 8.17
N LEU A 43 -6.28 -7.69 8.76
CA LEU A 43 -4.95 -8.18 8.37
C LEU A 43 -4.91 -8.57 6.89
N ILE A 44 -5.92 -9.31 6.42
CA ILE A 44 -6.03 -9.69 5.00
C ILE A 44 -6.09 -8.43 4.13
N ILE A 45 -6.90 -7.43 4.48
CA ILE A 45 -7.00 -6.20 3.69
C ILE A 45 -5.66 -5.42 3.71
N MET A 46 -4.94 -5.39 4.83
CA MET A 46 -3.60 -4.78 4.91
C MET A 46 -2.58 -5.52 4.04
N CYS A 47 -2.63 -6.85 4.01
CA CYS A 47 -1.80 -7.67 3.13
C CYS A 47 -2.09 -7.39 1.65
N PHE A 48 -3.37 -7.32 1.25
CA PHE A 48 -3.76 -7.00 -0.13
C PHE A 48 -3.40 -5.57 -0.55
N LEU A 49 -3.48 -4.61 0.37
CA LEU A 49 -3.01 -3.24 0.16
C LEU A 49 -1.51 -3.23 -0.20
N SER A 50 -0.70 -3.97 0.58
CA SER A 50 0.74 -4.12 0.34
C SER A 50 1.02 -4.83 -0.99
N PHE A 51 0.32 -5.94 -1.24
CA PHE A 51 0.46 -6.74 -2.45
C PHE A 51 0.41 -5.89 -3.73
N GLY A 52 -0.60 -5.01 -3.87
CA GLY A 52 -0.76 -4.21 -5.08
C GLY A 52 0.38 -3.20 -5.30
N SER A 53 0.88 -2.58 -4.24
CA SER A 53 2.00 -1.63 -4.33
C SER A 53 3.28 -2.32 -4.76
N TYR A 54 3.62 -3.46 -4.13
CA TYR A 54 4.83 -4.22 -4.47
C TYR A 54 4.76 -4.88 -5.85
N PHE A 55 3.57 -5.34 -6.25
CA PHE A 55 3.34 -5.80 -7.62
C PHE A 55 3.64 -4.70 -8.64
N CYS A 56 3.10 -3.48 -8.44
CA CYS A 56 3.32 -2.36 -9.35
C CYS A 56 4.79 -1.85 -9.34
N TYR A 57 5.48 -1.92 -8.20
CA TYR A 57 6.88 -1.52 -8.05
C TYR A 57 7.80 -2.31 -8.99
N ASP A 58 7.59 -3.63 -9.06
CA ASP A 58 8.42 -4.58 -9.82
C ASP A 58 8.03 -4.72 -11.30
N ASN A 59 6.96 -4.06 -11.75
CA ASN A 59 6.53 -4.05 -13.16
C ASN A 59 7.68 -3.86 -14.18
N PRO A 60 8.59 -2.87 -14.02
CA PRO A 60 9.58 -2.62 -15.06
C PRO A 60 10.69 -3.68 -15.05
N ALA A 61 11.06 -4.26 -13.90
CA ALA A 61 11.97 -5.40 -13.87
C ALA A 61 11.38 -6.61 -14.58
N ALA A 62 10.09 -6.93 -14.35
CA ALA A 62 9.44 -8.06 -14.99
C ALA A 62 9.32 -7.91 -16.53
N LEU A 63 9.38 -6.68 -17.03
CA LEU A 63 9.24 -6.35 -18.45
C LEU A 63 10.49 -5.71 -19.04
N GLN A 64 11.66 -5.81 -18.38
CA GLN A 64 12.86 -5.06 -18.77
C GLN A 64 13.25 -5.24 -20.24
N ASP A 65 13.28 -6.48 -20.72
CA ASP A 65 13.66 -6.79 -22.10
C ASP A 65 12.64 -6.24 -23.11
N ASN A 66 11.36 -6.29 -22.77
CA ASN A 66 10.28 -5.76 -23.60
C ASN A 66 10.35 -4.22 -23.61
N MET A 67 10.55 -3.58 -22.45
CA MET A 67 10.68 -2.14 -22.32
C MET A 67 11.86 -1.59 -23.12
N THR A 68 13.02 -2.23 -23.00
CA THR A 68 14.25 -1.82 -23.71
C THR A 68 14.05 -1.92 -25.23
N ARG A 69 13.38 -2.98 -25.69
CA ARG A 69 13.09 -3.23 -27.10
C ARG A 69 12.03 -2.29 -27.68
N ASP A 70 10.89 -2.16 -27.02
CA ASP A 70 9.71 -1.46 -27.55
C ASP A 70 9.81 0.06 -27.43
N LEU A 71 10.47 0.56 -26.37
CA LEU A 71 10.74 1.99 -26.21
C LEU A 71 12.08 2.41 -26.85
N GLY A 72 12.92 1.45 -27.25
CA GLY A 72 14.26 1.73 -27.77
C GLY A 72 15.17 2.45 -26.76
N ILE A 73 14.93 2.28 -25.45
CA ILE A 73 15.69 2.91 -24.39
C ILE A 73 16.94 2.09 -24.06
N SER A 74 18.00 2.76 -23.61
CA SER A 74 19.19 2.09 -23.09
C SER A 74 18.95 1.50 -21.70
N VAL A 75 19.77 0.53 -21.29
CA VAL A 75 19.72 -0.06 -19.94
C VAL A 75 19.94 1.01 -18.86
N SER A 76 20.76 2.04 -19.11
CA SER A 76 20.96 3.15 -18.18
C SER A 76 19.69 4.01 -18.01
N GLN A 77 18.99 4.30 -19.10
CA GLN A 77 17.69 4.99 -19.05
C GLN A 77 16.62 4.16 -18.34
N PHE A 78 16.62 2.84 -18.55
CA PHE A 78 15.76 1.92 -17.81
C PHE A 78 16.04 1.96 -16.29
N MET A 79 17.31 1.91 -15.88
CA MET A 79 17.68 2.04 -14.47
C MET A 79 17.29 3.42 -13.89
N GLY A 80 17.17 4.44 -14.76
CA GLY A 80 16.59 5.73 -14.41
C GLY A 80 15.20 5.64 -13.80
N PHE A 81 14.36 4.66 -14.17
CA PHE A 81 13.04 4.48 -13.55
C PHE A 81 13.11 4.15 -12.06
N TYR A 82 14.11 3.37 -11.63
CA TYR A 82 14.36 3.06 -10.22
C TYR A 82 14.94 4.26 -9.47
N ALA A 83 15.80 5.04 -10.13
CA ALA A 83 16.33 6.28 -9.58
C ALA A 83 15.22 7.30 -9.32
N TRP A 84 14.34 7.53 -10.30
CA TRP A 84 13.20 8.46 -10.16
C TRP A 84 12.18 8.02 -9.11
N TYR A 85 11.96 6.72 -8.94
CA TYR A 85 11.17 6.20 -7.82
C TYR A 85 11.82 6.50 -6.47
N SER A 86 13.13 6.26 -6.35
CA SER A 86 13.84 6.35 -5.06
C SER A 86 14.15 7.79 -4.64
N TRP A 87 14.29 8.71 -5.59
CA TRP A 87 14.63 10.11 -5.33
C TRP A 87 13.66 10.82 -4.35
N PRO A 88 12.33 10.81 -4.55
CA PRO A 88 11.40 11.42 -3.59
C PRO A 88 11.44 10.73 -2.21
N ASN A 89 11.72 9.43 -2.18
CA ASN A 89 11.76 8.66 -0.94
C ASN A 89 12.91 9.08 -0.04
N VAL A 90 14.03 9.54 -0.60
CA VAL A 90 15.14 10.06 0.21
C VAL A 90 14.67 11.20 1.11
N ILE A 91 13.82 12.10 0.61
CA ILE A 91 13.31 13.24 1.38
C ILE A 91 12.11 12.81 2.23
N LEU A 92 11.17 12.08 1.63
CA LEU A 92 9.92 11.69 2.29
C LEU A 92 10.13 10.72 3.43
N CYS A 93 11.16 9.87 3.44
CA CYS A 93 11.43 9.00 4.59
C CYS A 93 11.76 9.79 5.86
N PHE A 94 12.35 10.99 5.76
CA PHE A 94 12.60 11.85 6.94
C PHE A 94 11.31 12.47 7.49
N PHE A 95 10.39 12.86 6.61
CA PHE A 95 9.18 13.61 6.99
C PHE A 95 7.90 12.76 6.99
N GLY A 96 7.94 11.55 6.46
CA GLY A 96 6.76 10.74 6.13
C GLY A 96 6.00 10.32 7.38
N GLY A 97 6.72 9.92 8.43
CA GLY A 97 6.12 9.64 9.73
C GLY A 97 5.46 10.88 10.33
N PHE A 98 6.14 12.03 10.32
CA PHE A 98 5.58 13.30 10.80
C PHE A 98 4.32 13.72 10.01
N LEU A 99 4.34 13.56 8.68
CA LEU A 99 3.22 13.91 7.81
C LEU A 99 1.98 13.05 8.10
N ILE A 100 2.18 11.75 8.31
CA ILE A 100 1.12 10.80 8.68
C ILE A 100 0.57 11.11 10.06
N ASP A 101 1.45 11.29 11.04
CA ASP A 101 1.04 11.38 12.44
C ASP A 101 0.49 12.75 12.81
N ARG A 102 1.03 13.84 12.26
CA ARG A 102 0.68 15.21 12.63
C ARG A 102 -0.36 15.86 11.71
N VAL A 103 -0.30 15.60 10.40
CA VAL A 103 -1.04 16.40 9.40
C VAL A 103 -2.28 15.67 8.88
N MET A 104 -2.12 14.43 8.40
CA MET A 104 -3.21 13.73 7.71
C MET A 104 -3.98 12.75 8.61
N GLY A 105 -3.29 12.18 9.59
CA GLY A 105 -3.75 11.01 10.31
C GLY A 105 -3.66 9.73 9.47
N VAL A 106 -3.51 8.60 10.16
CA VAL A 106 -3.28 7.27 9.57
C VAL A 106 -4.35 6.88 8.53
N ARG A 107 -5.61 7.30 8.73
CA ARG A 107 -6.72 7.03 7.80
C ARG A 107 -6.58 7.73 6.46
N LEU A 108 -6.49 9.06 6.52
CA LEU A 108 -6.45 9.89 5.33
C LEU A 108 -5.11 9.67 4.60
N GLY A 109 -4.03 9.51 5.37
CA GLY A 109 -2.69 9.23 4.85
C GLY A 109 -2.66 7.99 3.95
N ALA A 110 -3.15 6.84 4.42
CA ALA A 110 -3.12 5.62 3.59
C ALA A 110 -3.95 5.74 2.30
N VAL A 111 -5.09 6.43 2.34
CA VAL A 111 -5.92 6.66 1.14
C VAL A 111 -5.22 7.61 0.17
N ILE A 112 -4.63 8.70 0.66
CA ILE A 112 -3.92 9.68 -0.17
C ILE A 112 -2.66 9.06 -0.79
N PHE A 113 -1.85 8.33 -0.01
CA PHE A 113 -0.66 7.67 -0.55
C PHE A 113 -1.02 6.56 -1.53
N SER A 114 -2.06 5.77 -1.25
CA SER A 114 -2.55 4.79 -2.21
C SER A 114 -3.02 5.47 -3.51
N LEU A 115 -3.68 6.64 -3.43
CA LEU A 115 -4.05 7.42 -4.61
C LEU A 115 -2.82 7.89 -5.40
N PHE A 116 -1.75 8.35 -4.74
CA PHE A 116 -0.49 8.69 -5.40
C PHE A 116 0.15 7.48 -6.10
N VAL A 117 0.17 6.31 -5.45
CA VAL A 117 0.64 5.05 -6.05
C VAL A 117 -0.17 4.70 -7.30
N THR A 118 -1.51 4.73 -7.22
CA THR A 118 -2.38 4.45 -8.36
C THR A 118 -2.19 5.48 -9.49
N ALA A 119 -2.15 6.77 -9.16
CA ALA A 119 -1.94 7.84 -10.14
C ALA A 119 -0.58 7.71 -10.83
N GLY A 120 0.49 7.44 -10.07
CA GLY A 120 1.82 7.22 -10.61
C GLY A 120 1.88 6.03 -11.57
N GLN A 121 1.22 4.92 -11.23
CA GLN A 121 1.12 3.74 -12.11
C GLN A 121 0.32 4.03 -13.38
N VAL A 122 -0.79 4.77 -13.29
CA VAL A 122 -1.58 5.19 -14.45
C VAL A 122 -0.76 6.10 -15.35
N VAL A 123 -0.07 7.10 -14.80
CA VAL A 123 0.82 7.99 -15.56
C VAL A 123 1.95 7.20 -16.22
N PHE A 124 2.51 6.20 -15.52
CA PHE A 124 3.54 5.31 -16.07
C PHE A 124 3.01 4.50 -17.27
N ALA A 125 1.80 3.94 -17.18
CA ALA A 125 1.15 3.23 -18.27
C ALA A 125 0.84 4.16 -19.46
N LEU A 126 0.35 5.38 -19.20
CA LEU A 126 0.11 6.40 -20.23
C LEU A 126 1.41 6.88 -20.91
N GLY A 127 2.50 6.97 -20.14
CA GLY A 127 3.84 7.25 -20.67
C GLY A 127 4.29 6.22 -21.69
N SER A 128 4.00 4.95 -21.44
CA SER A 128 4.24 3.85 -22.38
C SER A 128 3.38 3.97 -23.64
N PHE A 129 2.08 4.26 -23.52
CA PHE A 129 1.18 4.45 -24.68
C PHE A 129 1.60 5.61 -25.59
N THR A 130 2.17 6.66 -25.02
CA THR A 130 2.63 7.86 -25.75
C THR A 130 4.10 7.77 -26.18
N ASN A 131 4.80 6.69 -25.81
CA ASN A 131 6.24 6.50 -26.01
C ASN A 131 7.09 7.70 -25.53
N LYS A 132 6.70 8.30 -24.40
CA LYS A 132 7.38 9.46 -23.81
C LYS A 132 8.12 9.06 -22.54
N TYR A 133 9.43 8.86 -22.66
CA TYR A 133 10.30 8.50 -21.52
C TYR A 133 10.13 9.44 -20.32
N TRP A 134 10.10 10.76 -20.54
CA TRP A 134 9.91 11.75 -19.47
C TRP A 134 8.59 11.55 -18.70
N LEU A 135 7.51 11.18 -19.39
CA LEU A 135 6.21 10.93 -18.75
C LEU A 135 6.25 9.67 -17.89
N MET A 136 6.99 8.64 -18.32
CA MET A 136 7.23 7.45 -17.51
C MET A 136 8.09 7.74 -16.27
N CYS A 137 9.13 8.58 -16.41
CA CYS A 137 9.91 9.05 -15.26
C CYS A 137 9.05 9.83 -14.27
N ALA A 138 8.17 10.71 -14.75
CA ALA A 138 7.22 11.43 -13.91
C ALA A 138 6.24 10.48 -13.19
N GLY A 139 5.75 9.45 -13.89
CA GLY A 139 4.93 8.40 -13.28
C GLY A 139 5.67 7.66 -12.16
N ARG A 140 6.94 7.31 -12.37
CA ARG A 140 7.81 6.69 -11.35
C ARG A 140 8.05 7.59 -10.15
N PHE A 141 8.27 8.87 -10.39
CA PHE A 141 8.43 9.88 -9.35
C PHE A 141 7.16 10.00 -8.48
N ILE A 142 5.99 10.14 -9.11
CA ILE A 142 4.71 10.21 -8.39
C ILE A 142 4.43 8.92 -7.62
N PHE A 143 4.71 7.76 -8.24
CA PHE A 143 4.58 6.46 -7.60
C PHE A 143 5.50 6.35 -6.37
N GLY A 144 6.73 6.86 -6.45
CA GLY A 144 7.69 6.93 -5.35
C GLY A 144 7.12 7.67 -4.14
N ILE A 145 6.58 8.88 -4.35
CA ILE A 145 5.98 9.71 -3.29
C ILE A 145 4.97 8.91 -2.44
N GLY A 146 4.14 8.10 -3.10
CA GLY A 146 3.14 7.27 -2.45
C GLY A 146 3.69 5.95 -1.89
N GLY A 147 4.65 5.30 -2.56
CA GLY A 147 5.06 3.93 -2.29
C GLY A 147 5.60 3.71 -0.88
N GLU A 148 6.68 4.41 -0.51
CA GLU A 148 7.29 4.26 0.82
C GLU A 148 6.40 4.84 1.92
N SER A 149 5.72 5.96 1.64
CA SER A 149 4.78 6.58 2.56
C SER A 149 3.60 5.65 2.89
N LEU A 150 3.12 4.88 1.90
CA LEU A 150 2.08 3.86 2.09
C LEU A 150 2.57 2.73 2.98
N ALA A 151 3.83 2.28 2.83
CA ALA A 151 4.43 1.26 3.69
C ALA A 151 4.53 1.74 5.14
N VAL A 152 4.93 3.00 5.37
CA VAL A 152 4.92 3.61 6.71
C VAL A 152 3.49 3.65 7.28
N ALA A 153 2.51 4.11 6.49
CA ALA A 153 1.12 4.15 6.93
C ALA A 153 0.58 2.76 7.31
N GLN A 154 0.92 1.72 6.55
CA GLN A 154 0.56 0.34 6.85
C GLN A 154 1.19 -0.16 8.16
N ASN A 155 2.46 0.16 8.39
CA ASN A 155 3.13 -0.22 9.63
C ASN A 155 2.46 0.45 10.84
N THR A 156 2.12 1.74 10.75
CA THR A 156 1.38 2.45 11.79
C THR A 156 -0.01 1.84 12.01
N TYR A 157 -0.67 1.42 10.94
CA TYR A 157 -1.94 0.71 10.99
C TYR A 157 -1.85 -0.64 11.72
N ALA A 158 -0.82 -1.43 11.45
CA ALA A 158 -0.56 -2.69 12.12
C ALA A 158 -0.36 -2.49 13.63
N VAL A 159 0.45 -1.50 14.03
CA VAL A 159 0.68 -1.14 15.44
C VAL A 159 -0.59 -0.62 16.13
N LYS A 160 -1.47 0.07 15.39
CA LYS A 160 -2.76 0.57 15.90
C LYS A 160 -3.75 -0.57 16.17
N TRP A 161 -3.76 -1.60 15.34
CA TRP A 161 -4.74 -2.68 15.39
C TRP A 161 -4.28 -3.91 16.19
N PHE A 162 -2.98 -4.17 16.24
CA PHE A 162 -2.37 -5.32 16.88
C PHE A 162 -1.35 -4.88 17.93
N GLN A 163 -1.35 -5.54 19.09
CA GLN A 163 -0.43 -5.23 20.19
C GLN A 163 0.15 -6.50 20.82
N GLY A 164 1.32 -6.38 21.43
CA GLY A 164 1.99 -7.48 22.12
C GLY A 164 2.54 -8.54 21.16
N ARG A 165 2.32 -9.82 21.50
CA ARG A 165 2.93 -10.97 20.82
C ARG A 165 2.48 -11.17 19.36
N GLU A 166 1.29 -10.69 19.01
CA GLU A 166 0.71 -10.87 17.66
C GLU A 166 1.28 -9.87 16.63
N LEU A 167 1.86 -8.75 17.06
CA LEU A 167 2.33 -7.69 16.17
C LEU A 167 3.49 -8.16 15.27
N ASN A 168 4.43 -8.92 15.82
CA ASN A 168 5.55 -9.45 15.04
C ASN A 168 5.08 -10.43 13.96
N MET A 169 4.03 -11.22 14.24
CA MET A 169 3.43 -12.12 13.26
C MET A 169 2.80 -11.33 12.11
N VAL A 170 2.12 -10.23 12.43
CA VAL A 170 1.49 -9.34 11.43
C VAL A 170 2.52 -8.73 10.49
N PHE A 171 3.61 -8.18 11.02
CA PHE A 171 4.69 -7.65 10.18
C PHE A 171 5.31 -8.73 9.29
N GLY A 172 5.56 -9.92 9.84
CA GLY A 172 6.08 -11.06 9.08
C GLY A 172 5.15 -11.49 7.95
N LEU A 173 3.83 -11.57 8.22
CA LEU A 173 2.84 -11.93 7.21
C LEU A 173 2.71 -10.85 6.12
N GLN A 174 2.68 -9.58 6.52
CA GLN A 174 2.59 -8.46 5.59
C GLN A 174 3.79 -8.41 4.64
N LEU A 175 5.01 -8.55 5.15
CA LEU A 175 6.22 -8.63 4.34
C LEU A 175 6.21 -9.85 3.43
N SER A 176 5.74 -11.00 3.92
CA SER A 176 5.62 -12.22 3.10
C SER A 176 4.66 -12.01 1.92
N PHE A 177 3.48 -11.44 2.16
CA PHE A 177 2.52 -11.12 1.10
C PHE A 177 3.05 -10.07 0.12
N SER A 178 3.84 -9.12 0.60
CA SER A 178 4.52 -8.14 -0.25
C SER A 178 5.48 -8.81 -1.23
N ARG A 179 6.28 -9.78 -0.76
CA ARG A 179 7.16 -10.60 -1.61
C ARG A 179 6.40 -11.51 -2.56
N VAL A 180 5.29 -12.09 -2.12
CA VAL A 180 4.40 -12.84 -3.01
C VAL A 180 3.89 -11.94 -4.14
N GLY A 181 3.53 -10.68 -3.86
CA GLY A 181 3.17 -9.69 -4.87
C GLY A 181 4.25 -9.50 -5.95
N SER A 182 5.50 -9.28 -5.53
CA SER A 182 6.67 -9.21 -6.42
C SER A 182 6.86 -10.47 -7.27
N THR A 183 6.75 -11.65 -6.64
CA THR A 183 6.91 -12.94 -7.34
C THR A 183 5.79 -13.17 -8.36
N VAL A 184 4.55 -12.88 -8.00
CA VAL A 184 3.40 -12.98 -8.92
C VAL A 184 3.60 -12.02 -10.09
N ASN A 185 4.09 -10.80 -9.84
CA ASN A 185 4.40 -9.86 -10.91
C ASN A 185 5.42 -10.42 -11.91
N MET A 186 6.56 -10.94 -11.42
CA MET A 186 7.60 -11.52 -12.27
C MET A 186 7.11 -12.72 -13.09
N ASN A 187 6.23 -13.55 -12.51
CA ASN A 187 5.72 -14.74 -13.18
C ASN A 187 4.55 -14.45 -14.15
N VAL A 188 3.73 -13.43 -13.89
CA VAL A 188 2.51 -13.15 -14.65
C VAL A 188 2.74 -12.12 -15.76
N MET A 189 3.56 -11.09 -15.53
CA MET A 189 3.70 -9.98 -16.48
C MET A 189 4.28 -10.40 -17.83
N GLN A 190 5.26 -11.31 -17.84
CA GLN A 190 5.90 -11.72 -19.08
C GLN A 190 4.98 -12.61 -19.94
N PRO A 191 4.32 -13.67 -19.42
CA PRO A 191 3.30 -14.40 -20.18
C PRO A 191 2.11 -13.52 -20.60
N LEU A 192 1.70 -12.58 -19.75
CA LEU A 192 0.64 -11.62 -20.07
C LEU A 192 1.05 -10.75 -21.27
N TYR A 193 2.29 -10.25 -21.29
CA TYR A 193 2.82 -9.48 -22.42
C TYR A 193 2.79 -10.31 -23.71
N THR A 194 3.28 -11.55 -23.69
CA THR A 194 3.24 -12.44 -24.88
C THR A 194 1.81 -12.73 -25.35
N PHE A 195 0.83 -12.80 -24.43
CA PHE A 195 -0.57 -12.98 -24.79
C PHE A 195 -1.14 -11.73 -25.49
N ILE A 196 -0.82 -10.54 -24.98
CA ILE A 196 -1.28 -9.27 -25.54
C ILE A 196 -0.58 -8.96 -26.87
N GLU A 197 0.67 -9.38 -27.05
CA GLU A 197 1.46 -9.21 -28.28
C GLU A 197 0.75 -9.83 -29.50
N LYS A 198 -0.07 -10.86 -29.30
CA LYS A 198 -0.89 -11.48 -30.35
C LYS A 198 -1.97 -10.53 -30.91
N TRP A 199 -2.39 -9.54 -30.14
CA TRP A 199 -3.48 -8.62 -30.47
C TRP A 199 -3.01 -7.19 -30.74
N SER A 200 -1.86 -6.78 -30.18
CA SER A 200 -1.31 -5.43 -30.35
C SER A 200 0.22 -5.48 -30.38
N THR A 201 0.85 -4.74 -31.28
CA THR A 201 2.32 -4.72 -31.44
C THR A 201 2.96 -3.45 -30.88
N GLY A 202 4.20 -3.57 -30.38
CA GLY A 202 5.06 -2.47 -29.94
C GLY A 202 4.65 -1.81 -28.61
N TYR A 203 5.00 -0.53 -28.44
CA TYR A 203 4.83 0.26 -27.21
C TYR A 203 3.39 0.28 -26.66
N LYS A 204 2.36 0.08 -27.50
CA LYS A 204 0.97 -0.05 -27.05
C LYS A 204 0.72 -1.35 -26.28
N CYS A 205 1.36 -2.46 -26.66
CA CYS A 205 1.30 -3.73 -25.93
C CYS A 205 1.81 -3.55 -24.50
N LEU A 206 2.97 -2.90 -24.38
CA LEU A 206 3.57 -2.58 -23.10
C LEU A 206 2.65 -1.70 -22.23
N GLY A 207 2.02 -0.67 -22.83
CA GLY A 207 1.03 0.16 -22.15
C GLY A 207 -0.15 -0.64 -21.58
N ILE A 208 -0.67 -1.62 -22.34
CA ILE A 208 -1.77 -2.49 -21.90
C ILE A 208 -1.31 -3.42 -20.77
N ALA A 209 -0.12 -4.00 -20.86
CA ALA A 209 0.44 -4.82 -19.78
C ALA A 209 0.61 -4.01 -18.48
N LEU A 210 1.10 -2.77 -18.57
CA LEU A 210 1.21 -1.86 -17.43
C LEU A 210 -0.15 -1.42 -16.86
N LEU A 211 -1.20 -1.40 -17.69
CA LEU A 211 -2.57 -1.13 -17.25
C LEU A 211 -3.10 -2.22 -16.32
N VAL A 212 -2.68 -3.48 -16.50
CA VAL A 212 -3.01 -4.56 -15.54
C VAL A 212 -2.40 -4.26 -14.17
N GLY A 213 -1.18 -3.71 -14.14
CA GLY A 213 -0.62 -3.12 -12.92
C GLY A 213 -1.51 -2.02 -12.34
N ALA A 214 -2.04 -1.11 -13.15
CA ALA A 214 -2.96 -0.07 -12.69
C ALA A 214 -4.24 -0.65 -12.06
N VAL A 215 -4.79 -1.75 -12.61
CA VAL A 215 -5.94 -2.46 -12.02
C VAL A 215 -5.61 -2.99 -10.63
N MET A 216 -4.43 -3.60 -10.44
CA MET A 216 -3.98 -4.06 -9.12
C MET A 216 -3.78 -2.91 -8.14
N CYS A 217 -3.27 -1.78 -8.62
CA CYS A 217 -3.14 -0.56 -7.84
C CYS A 217 -4.52 0.08 -7.50
N ILE A 218 -5.56 -0.07 -8.34
CA ILE A 218 -6.94 0.33 -8.02
C ILE A 218 -7.55 -0.60 -6.96
N LEU A 219 -7.33 -1.91 -7.06
CA LEU A 219 -7.75 -2.87 -6.04
C LEU A 219 -7.14 -2.52 -4.67
N SER A 220 -5.85 -2.17 -4.66
CA SER A 220 -5.15 -1.67 -3.47
C SER A 220 -5.82 -0.41 -2.92
N LEU A 221 -6.21 0.55 -3.77
CA LEU A 221 -6.96 1.74 -3.35
C LEU A 221 -8.32 1.41 -2.73
N LEU A 222 -9.06 0.45 -3.31
CA LEU A 222 -10.32 -0.02 -2.72
C LEU A 222 -10.10 -0.66 -1.35
N CYS A 223 -9.01 -1.42 -1.17
CA CYS A 223 -8.59 -1.95 0.13
C CYS A 223 -8.25 -0.83 1.12
N ALA A 224 -7.58 0.24 0.70
CA ALA A 224 -7.28 1.41 1.54
C ALA A 224 -8.56 2.11 2.02
N LEU A 225 -9.53 2.30 1.13
CA LEU A 225 -10.84 2.87 1.45
C LEU A 225 -11.62 1.98 2.41
N ALA A 226 -11.62 0.67 2.17
CA ALA A 226 -12.24 -0.31 3.07
C ALA A 226 -11.60 -0.26 4.47
N LEU A 227 -10.27 -0.22 4.58
CA LEU A 227 -9.56 -0.06 5.85
C LEU A 227 -9.93 1.24 6.55
N GLY A 228 -9.98 2.35 5.82
CA GLY A 228 -10.39 3.65 6.37
C GLY A 228 -11.83 3.63 6.91
N TYR A 229 -12.74 2.95 6.20
CA TYR A 229 -14.13 2.77 6.63
C TYR A 229 -14.23 1.89 7.89
N PHE A 230 -13.56 0.73 7.90
CA PHE A 230 -13.55 -0.18 9.05
C PHE A 230 -12.92 0.48 10.27
N ASP A 231 -11.85 1.25 10.10
CA ASP A 231 -11.19 1.98 11.19
C ASP A 231 -12.10 3.09 11.74
N LYS A 232 -12.83 3.84 10.89
CA LYS A 232 -13.81 4.84 11.33
C LYS A 232 -14.98 4.21 12.10
N ARG A 233 -15.46 3.05 11.63
CA ARG A 233 -16.52 2.29 12.31
C ARG A 233 -16.05 1.76 13.67
N ALA A 234 -14.83 1.22 13.73
CA ALA A 234 -14.24 0.70 14.96
C ALA A 234 -14.09 1.78 16.03
N ASP A 235 -13.60 2.98 15.68
CA ASP A 235 -13.49 4.08 16.64
C ASP A 235 -14.85 4.56 17.16
N ARG A 236 -15.88 4.59 16.31
CA ARG A 236 -17.25 4.96 16.73
C ARG A 236 -17.83 3.93 17.72
N VAL A 237 -17.64 2.64 17.44
CA VAL A 237 -18.19 1.54 18.26
C VAL A 237 -17.43 1.39 19.58
N LEU A 238 -16.10 1.52 19.54
CA LEU A 238 -15.25 1.32 20.71
C LEU A 238 -15.12 2.56 21.59
N LYS A 239 -15.73 3.70 21.23
CA LYS A 239 -15.54 5.01 21.87
C LYS A 239 -14.07 5.26 22.22
N ARG A 240 -13.14 4.88 21.32
CA ARG A 240 -11.71 5.11 21.56
C ARG A 240 -11.53 6.60 21.73
N ALA A 241 -11.19 7.04 22.94
CA ALA A 241 -10.82 8.43 23.18
C ALA A 241 -9.72 8.76 22.18
N LYS A 242 -9.89 9.86 21.43
CA LYS A 242 -8.79 10.41 20.64
C LYS A 242 -7.63 10.58 21.61
N ILE A 243 -6.60 9.77 21.48
CA ILE A 243 -5.32 10.09 22.09
C ILE A 243 -4.85 11.31 21.30
N SER A 244 -5.19 12.50 21.81
CA SER A 244 -4.58 13.73 21.35
C SER A 244 -3.14 13.69 21.83
N THR A 245 -2.21 13.49 20.90
CA THR A 245 -0.79 13.74 21.12
C THR A 245 -0.43 15.08 20.51
#